data_AF-A0A166VUV4-F1
#
_entry.id   AF-A0A166VUV4-F1
#
_cell.length_a   1.000
_cell.length_b   1.000
_cell.length_c   1.000
_cell.angle_alpha   90.00
_cell.angle_beta   90.00
_cell.angle_gamma   90.00
#
_symmetry.space_group_name_H-M   'P 1'
#
loop_
_entity.id
_entity.type
_entity.pdbx_description
1 polymer ?
#
loop_
_entity_poly.entity_id
_entity_poly.type
_entity_poly.pdbx_seq_one_letter_code
_entity_poly.pdbx_strand_id
1 'polypeptide(L)'
;MDEVVLILHSSGSTGVPKLIPHTNWEMLGWCALDAVADIRRTSRISGMHHPPFYTTGLTFDFLIPLSSLTSVSLYLPTTRSPLCFVETWASEPENDEWLKAKDFLGFGGGPLSVKTGDALSRAGVRLVELYVPGNSAGYESATSATEEMIMKYSADIKIVAITSLGRPVDTVVLVTGTLGSYVLVSATIQDRQTNAFEDIGLNLVLLRTSKLVYVEGHSALPKLGLSDALYEELRSSVTIIIHNAWRLDFNLSLASFEPSICGTRNLANLALQSSYASTIRFMFTSSIGSTLGWDQAKGAFLEEIQMDVATASSSGYGEGKYVSERILHKSGLQASSFRIGQFSGGIPNRAWATSDWVPSMVKSSLALGALPDAQGVVA
;
A
#
# COMPACT_ATOMS: atom_id res chain seq x y z
N MET A 1 -29.69 -3.24 25.07
CA MET A 1 -28.56 -2.31 24.85
C MET A 1 -27.36 -3.04 24.26
N ASP A 2 -27.10 -4.29 24.64
CA ASP A 2 -25.93 -5.06 24.17
C ASP A 2 -26.16 -5.87 22.89
N GLU A 3 -27.30 -5.68 22.22
CA GLU A 3 -27.59 -6.34 20.95
C GLU A 3 -26.80 -5.68 19.82
N VAL A 4 -26.16 -6.49 18.98
CA VAL A 4 -25.37 -6.05 17.82
C VAL A 4 -26.31 -5.54 16.72
N VAL A 5 -26.08 -4.32 16.26
CA VAL A 5 -26.90 -3.64 15.23
C VAL A 5 -26.12 -3.24 13.99
N LEU A 6 -24.80 -3.18 14.07
CA LEU A 6 -23.93 -2.85 12.95
C LEU A 6 -22.68 -3.71 13.02
N ILE A 7 -22.21 -4.19 11.87
CA ILE A 7 -20.91 -4.84 11.77
C ILE A 7 -20.06 -4.01 10.83
N LEU A 8 -18.97 -3.45 11.36
CA LEU A 8 -17.95 -2.77 10.57
C LEU A 8 -16.78 -3.71 10.30
N HIS A 9 -15.95 -3.32 9.34
CA HIS A 9 -14.69 -3.97 9.07
C HIS A 9 -13.56 -3.02 9.43
N SER A 10 -12.53 -3.51 10.13
CA SER A 10 -11.30 -2.71 10.31
C SER A 10 -10.67 -2.45 8.94
N SER A 11 -10.32 -1.20 8.62
CA SER A 11 -9.35 -0.95 7.54
C SER A 11 -8.08 -1.71 7.90
N GLY A 12 -7.66 -2.61 7.02
CA GLY A 12 -6.73 -3.70 7.30
C GLY A 12 -5.28 -3.29 7.59
N SER A 13 -5.03 -2.23 8.35
CA SER A 13 -3.70 -1.77 8.79
C SER A 13 -2.92 -2.82 9.61
N THR A 14 -3.54 -3.97 9.91
CA THR A 14 -2.92 -5.14 10.56
C THR A 14 -3.18 -6.49 9.87
N GLY A 15 -3.77 -6.53 8.66
CA GLY A 15 -4.10 -7.77 7.93
C GLY A 15 -5.58 -7.90 7.53
N VAL A 16 -6.10 -9.14 7.48
CA VAL A 16 -7.47 -9.48 7.03
C VAL A 16 -8.51 -8.61 7.77
N PRO A 17 -9.51 -8.03 7.07
CA PRO A 17 -10.50 -7.15 7.70
C PRO A 17 -11.21 -7.88 8.84
N LYS A 18 -10.99 -7.45 10.08
CA LYS A 18 -11.67 -8.02 11.25
C LYS A 18 -13.10 -7.48 11.29
N LEU A 19 -14.05 -8.38 11.55
CA LEU A 19 -15.42 -8.01 11.87
C LEU A 19 -15.42 -7.32 13.23
N ILE A 20 -15.93 -6.10 13.30
CA ILE A 20 -16.13 -5.33 14.52
C ILE A 20 -17.64 -5.19 14.72
N PRO A 21 -18.25 -6.05 15.56
CA PRO A 21 -19.66 -5.90 15.90
C PRO A 21 -19.84 -4.69 16.83
N HIS A 22 -20.81 -3.85 16.51
CA HIS A 22 -21.23 -2.71 17.30
C HIS A 22 -22.64 -2.92 17.83
N THR A 23 -22.78 -2.79 19.13
CA THR A 23 -24.03 -2.89 19.88
C THR A 23 -24.82 -1.58 19.86
N ASN A 24 -26.11 -1.65 20.19
CA ASN A 24 -26.94 -0.45 20.38
C ASN A 24 -26.31 0.56 21.35
N TRP A 25 -25.70 0.09 22.44
CA TRP A 25 -25.02 0.93 23.42
C TRP A 25 -23.83 1.68 22.81
N GLU A 26 -23.00 0.97 22.05
CA GLU A 26 -21.86 1.59 21.37
C GLU A 26 -22.33 2.61 20.35
N MET A 27 -23.34 2.30 19.54
CA MET A 27 -23.92 3.23 18.56
C MET A 27 -24.44 4.52 19.21
N LEU A 28 -25.07 4.42 20.39
CA LEU A 28 -25.47 5.60 21.16
C LEU A 28 -24.25 6.41 21.65
N GLY A 29 -23.17 5.73 22.04
CA GLY A 29 -21.89 6.36 22.35
C GLY A 29 -21.30 7.13 21.16
N TRP A 30 -21.32 6.55 19.96
CA TRP A 30 -20.90 7.22 18.72
C TRP A 30 -21.73 8.47 18.44
N CYS A 31 -23.06 8.39 18.60
CA CYS A 31 -23.96 9.53 18.45
C CYS A 31 -23.77 10.63 19.53
N ALA A 32 -23.15 10.27 20.66
CA ALA A 32 -22.87 11.17 21.77
C ALA A 32 -21.44 11.75 21.74
N LEU A 33 -20.59 11.34 20.79
CA LEU A 33 -19.28 11.96 20.60
C LEU A 33 -19.43 13.45 20.33
N ASP A 34 -18.56 14.27 20.93
CA ASP A 34 -18.59 15.73 20.76
C ASP A 34 -18.54 16.13 19.27
N ALA A 35 -17.74 15.42 18.46
CA ALA A 35 -17.68 15.63 17.02
C ALA A 35 -19.04 15.46 16.29
N VAL A 36 -19.92 14.61 16.80
CA VAL A 36 -21.28 14.40 16.27
C VAL A 36 -22.28 15.37 16.94
N ALA A 37 -22.15 15.57 18.25
CA ALA A 37 -23.03 16.44 19.02
C ALA A 37 -22.89 17.92 18.64
N ASP A 38 -21.68 18.39 18.34
CA ASP A 38 -21.40 19.77 17.96
C ASP A 38 -21.98 20.12 16.58
N ILE A 39 -22.01 19.14 15.67
CA ILE A 39 -22.56 19.28 14.31
C ILE A 39 -24.09 19.36 14.32
N ARG A 40 -24.77 18.99 15.43
CA ARG A 40 -26.24 19.19 15.58
C ARG A 40 -26.67 20.65 15.45
N ARG A 41 -25.74 21.59 15.60
CA ARG A 41 -26.00 23.04 15.47
C ARG A 41 -25.85 23.55 14.03
N THR A 42 -25.44 22.68 13.09
CA THR A 42 -25.28 23.02 11.67
C THR A 42 -26.60 22.72 10.93
N SER A 43 -27.09 23.72 10.19
CA SER A 43 -28.41 23.66 9.55
C SER A 43 -28.44 22.85 8.24
N ARG A 44 -27.31 22.68 7.55
CA ARG A 44 -27.18 21.87 6.32
C ARG A 44 -25.77 21.31 6.18
N ILE A 45 -25.68 20.03 5.80
CA ILE A 45 -24.42 19.37 5.48
C ILE A 45 -24.49 18.95 4.00
N SER A 46 -23.37 19.05 3.30
CA SER A 46 -23.27 18.75 1.87
C SER A 46 -21.91 18.15 1.62
N GLY A 47 -21.86 16.99 0.96
CA GLY A 47 -20.61 16.25 0.77
C GLY A 47 -20.72 15.22 -0.34
N MET A 48 -19.57 14.75 -0.81
CA MET A 48 -19.52 13.56 -1.66
C MET A 48 -19.96 12.34 -0.83
N HIS A 49 -20.65 11.40 -1.45
CA HIS A 49 -20.95 10.13 -0.79
C HIS A 49 -19.65 9.43 -0.41
N HIS A 50 -19.42 9.23 0.89
CA HIS A 50 -18.27 8.48 1.38
C HIS A 50 -18.65 7.00 1.37
N PRO A 51 -17.70 6.09 1.16
CA PRO A 51 -18.02 4.69 1.29
C PRO A 51 -18.43 4.38 2.75
N PRO A 52 -19.64 3.87 3.01
CA PRO A 52 -20.19 3.76 4.37
C PRO A 52 -19.48 2.71 5.23
N PHE A 53 -18.59 1.91 4.61
CA PHE A 53 -17.70 0.99 5.29
C PHE A 53 -16.48 1.65 5.95
N TYR A 54 -16.24 2.95 5.70
CA TYR A 54 -15.31 3.75 6.49
C TYR A 54 -16.03 4.45 7.64
N THR A 55 -15.35 4.57 8.78
CA THR A 55 -15.85 5.29 9.95
C THR A 55 -16.31 6.71 9.61
N THR A 56 -15.59 7.40 8.73
CA THR A 56 -15.95 8.74 8.24
C THR A 56 -17.27 8.71 7.47
N GLY A 57 -17.47 7.75 6.57
CA GLY A 57 -18.72 7.62 5.83
C GLY A 57 -19.91 7.23 6.71
N LEU A 58 -19.72 6.28 7.63
CA LEU A 58 -20.75 5.96 8.62
C LEU A 58 -21.13 7.20 9.46
N THR A 59 -20.14 8.01 9.87
CA THR A 59 -20.39 9.17 10.73
C THR A 59 -21.10 10.28 9.98
N PHE A 60 -20.59 10.68 8.81
CA PHE A 60 -21.11 11.82 8.05
C PHE A 60 -22.38 11.51 7.26
N ASP A 61 -22.45 10.32 6.65
CA ASP A 61 -23.56 9.98 5.76
C ASP A 61 -24.74 9.37 6.54
N PHE A 62 -24.52 8.85 7.76
CA PHE A 62 -25.54 8.12 8.52
C PHE A 62 -25.75 8.66 9.95
N LEU A 63 -24.72 8.68 10.82
CA LEU A 63 -24.91 9.00 12.24
C LEU A 63 -25.26 10.46 12.50
N ILE A 64 -24.60 11.39 11.83
CA ILE A 64 -24.89 12.82 11.95
C ILE A 64 -26.31 13.13 11.49
N PRO A 65 -26.75 12.77 10.26
CA PRO A 65 -28.14 13.02 9.84
C PRO A 65 -29.17 12.39 10.78
N LEU A 66 -28.95 11.15 11.24
CA LEU A 66 -29.89 10.46 12.13
C LEU A 66 -29.97 11.09 13.53
N SER A 67 -28.83 11.43 14.13
CA SER A 67 -28.77 11.97 15.49
C SER A 67 -29.08 13.47 15.58
N SER A 68 -28.90 14.20 14.47
CA SER A 68 -29.08 15.66 14.41
C SER A 68 -30.39 16.08 13.74
N LEU A 69 -31.11 15.16 13.09
CA LEU A 69 -32.23 15.46 12.21
C LEU A 69 -31.88 16.48 11.10
N THR A 70 -30.61 16.50 10.69
CA THR A 70 -30.09 17.41 9.67
C THR A 70 -30.09 16.72 8.32
N SER A 71 -30.54 17.42 7.27
CA SER A 71 -30.44 16.90 5.91
C SER A 71 -28.99 16.97 5.40
N VAL A 72 -28.50 15.84 4.89
CA VAL A 72 -27.22 15.76 4.17
C VAL A 72 -27.53 15.67 2.68
N SER A 73 -27.03 16.62 1.88
CA SER A 73 -27.05 16.52 0.42
C SER A 73 -25.81 15.76 -0.02
N LEU A 74 -26.02 14.55 -0.56
CA LEU A 74 -24.95 13.71 -1.10
C LEU A 74 -24.82 13.92 -2.61
N TYR A 75 -23.62 14.21 -3.07
CA TYR A 75 -23.32 14.33 -4.50
C TYR A 75 -22.48 13.13 -4.96
N LEU A 76 -22.66 12.75 -6.23
CA LEU A 76 -21.83 11.73 -6.86
C LEU A 76 -20.36 12.19 -6.87
N PRO A 77 -19.39 11.27 -6.77
CA PRO A 77 -17.99 11.61 -7.00
C PRO A 77 -17.82 12.21 -8.40
N THR A 78 -17.44 13.49 -8.48
CA THR A 78 -17.25 14.19 -9.77
C THR A 78 -15.79 14.22 -10.22
N THR A 79 -14.84 13.88 -9.35
CA THR A 79 -13.41 13.85 -9.69
C THR A 79 -12.96 12.50 -10.22
N ARG A 80 -12.13 12.55 -11.27
CA ARG A 80 -11.41 11.39 -11.84
C ARG A 80 -9.95 11.30 -11.36
N SER A 81 -9.51 12.24 -10.51
CA SER A 81 -8.15 12.35 -9.99
C SER A 81 -8.11 12.07 -8.47
N PRO A 82 -7.10 11.33 -7.97
CA PRO A 82 -6.94 11.03 -6.55
C PRO A 82 -6.39 12.20 -5.72
N LEU A 83 -6.12 13.37 -6.33
CA LEU A 83 -5.67 14.58 -5.61
C LEU A 83 -6.76 15.15 -4.71
N CYS A 84 -6.36 15.95 -3.70
CA CYS A 84 -7.28 16.68 -2.83
C CYS A 84 -8.32 17.43 -3.67
N PHE A 85 -9.55 16.95 -3.64
CA PHE A 85 -10.67 17.41 -4.46
C PHE A 85 -10.91 18.92 -4.39
N VAL A 86 -10.65 19.49 -3.21
CA VAL A 86 -10.79 20.92 -2.94
C VAL A 86 -9.87 21.75 -3.84
N GLU A 87 -8.69 21.23 -4.19
CA GLU A 87 -7.74 21.91 -5.08
C GLU A 87 -8.29 22.06 -6.50
N THR A 88 -8.90 20.98 -7.01
CA THR A 88 -9.53 20.99 -8.33
C THR A 88 -10.72 21.95 -8.36
N TRP A 89 -11.58 21.90 -7.35
CA TRP A 89 -12.75 22.79 -7.26
C TRP A 89 -12.38 24.25 -7.10
N ALA A 90 -11.34 24.55 -6.31
CA ALA A 90 -10.85 25.92 -6.16
C ALA A 90 -10.24 26.48 -7.46
N SER A 91 -9.82 25.62 -8.40
CA SER A 91 -9.33 26.05 -9.71
C SER A 91 -10.45 26.39 -10.71
N GLU A 92 -11.68 25.96 -10.43
CA GLU A 92 -12.84 26.17 -11.30
C GLU A 92 -13.64 27.39 -10.80
N PRO A 93 -13.77 28.47 -11.60
CA PRO A 93 -14.37 29.72 -11.15
C PRO A 93 -15.78 29.58 -10.56
N GLU A 94 -16.58 28.65 -11.07
CA GLU A 94 -17.95 28.39 -10.62
C GLU A 94 -18.00 27.76 -9.22
N ASN A 95 -16.97 26.98 -8.85
CA ASN A 95 -16.88 26.27 -7.58
C ASN A 95 -16.13 27.09 -6.52
N ASP A 96 -15.20 27.96 -6.93
CA ASP A 96 -14.44 28.84 -6.03
C ASP A 96 -15.35 29.79 -5.23
N GLU A 97 -16.32 30.45 -5.88
CA GLU A 97 -17.29 31.29 -5.17
C GLU A 97 -18.17 30.48 -4.20
N TRP A 98 -18.56 29.27 -4.60
CA TRP A 98 -19.36 28.37 -3.76
C TRP A 98 -18.60 27.88 -2.52
N LEU A 99 -17.30 27.58 -2.67
CA LEU A 99 -16.41 27.15 -1.59
C LEU A 99 -16.17 28.31 -0.60
N LYS A 100 -15.94 29.52 -1.10
CA LYS A 100 -15.74 30.73 -0.29
C LYS A 100 -16.98 31.13 0.51
N ALA A 101 -18.17 30.71 0.07
CA ALA A 101 -19.43 30.95 0.76
C ALA A 101 -19.70 29.96 1.93
N LYS A 102 -18.78 29.05 2.25
CA LYS A 102 -18.97 28.07 3.33
C LYS A 102 -18.46 28.58 4.67
N ASP A 103 -19.21 28.33 5.74
CA ASP A 103 -18.76 28.58 7.11
C ASP A 103 -17.64 27.63 7.55
N PHE A 104 -17.58 26.45 6.92
CA PHE A 104 -16.68 25.36 7.27
C PHE A 104 -16.45 24.44 6.06
N LEU A 105 -15.22 23.95 5.91
CA LEU A 105 -14.85 22.96 4.90
C LEU A 105 -13.96 21.88 5.51
N GLY A 106 -14.49 20.65 5.52
CA GLY A 106 -13.75 19.44 5.87
C GLY A 106 -13.12 18.80 4.64
N PHE A 107 -11.83 18.45 4.65
CA PHE A 107 -11.15 17.81 3.50
C PHE A 107 -10.16 16.71 3.93
N GLY A 108 -9.78 15.81 3.01
CA GLY A 108 -8.84 14.71 3.27
C GLY A 108 -8.36 14.03 1.98
N GLY A 109 -7.43 13.08 2.09
CA GLY A 109 -6.84 12.39 0.92
C GLY A 109 -5.59 13.06 0.31
N GLY A 110 -5.02 14.06 0.99
CA GLY A 110 -3.79 14.76 0.61
C GLY A 110 -3.81 16.23 1.07
N PRO A 111 -2.65 16.90 1.18
CA PRO A 111 -2.59 18.28 1.66
C PRO A 111 -3.21 19.26 0.65
N LEU A 112 -3.92 20.26 1.16
CA LEU A 112 -4.39 21.41 0.37
C LEU A 112 -3.22 22.35 0.06
N SER A 113 -3.16 22.97 -1.13
CA SER A 113 -2.07 23.91 -1.41
C SER A 113 -2.16 25.14 -0.52
N VAL A 114 -1.01 25.72 -0.14
CA VAL A 114 -0.95 26.95 0.68
C VAL A 114 -1.75 28.08 0.02
N LYS A 115 -1.65 28.22 -1.30
CA LYS A 115 -2.38 29.23 -2.07
C LYS A 115 -3.90 29.08 -1.90
N THR A 116 -4.41 27.87 -2.05
CA THR A 116 -5.84 27.56 -1.97
C THR A 116 -6.35 27.64 -0.53
N GLY A 117 -5.60 27.07 0.42
CA GLY A 117 -5.92 27.16 1.85
C GLY A 117 -5.99 28.59 2.35
N ASP A 118 -5.03 29.44 1.97
CA ASP A 118 -5.02 30.86 2.32
C ASP A 118 -6.18 31.62 1.69
N ALA A 119 -6.53 31.31 0.43
CA ALA A 119 -7.63 31.97 -0.27
C ALA A 119 -8.97 31.69 0.40
N LEU A 120 -9.23 30.43 0.77
CA LEU A 120 -10.45 30.02 1.46
C LEU A 120 -10.49 30.55 2.90
N SER A 121 -9.37 30.51 3.61
CA SER A 121 -9.27 31.06 4.97
C SER A 121 -9.52 32.57 4.99
N ARG A 122 -8.98 33.33 4.01
CA ARG A 122 -9.25 34.78 3.85
C ARG A 122 -10.70 35.08 3.52
N ALA A 123 -11.41 34.17 2.87
CA ALA A 123 -12.84 34.29 2.60
C ALA A 123 -13.71 33.96 3.82
N GLY A 124 -13.12 33.56 4.96
CA GLY A 124 -13.82 33.27 6.20
C GLY A 124 -14.19 31.80 6.38
N VAL A 125 -13.75 30.91 5.48
CA VAL A 125 -14.02 29.48 5.56
C VAL A 125 -13.13 28.85 6.63
N ARG A 126 -13.73 28.17 7.62
CA ARG A 126 -12.96 27.37 8.60
C ARG A 126 -12.56 26.04 7.98
N LEU A 127 -11.26 25.84 7.75
CA LEU A 127 -10.72 24.61 7.17
C LEU A 127 -10.41 23.57 8.26
N VAL A 128 -10.82 22.32 8.05
CA VAL A 128 -10.48 21.19 8.90
C VAL A 128 -10.10 19.98 8.06
N GLU A 129 -8.96 19.39 8.39
CA GLU A 129 -8.47 18.18 7.73
C GLU A 129 -9.03 16.95 8.48
N LEU A 130 -9.86 16.15 7.81
CA LEU A 130 -10.67 15.08 8.42
C LEU A 130 -10.07 13.67 8.28
N TYR A 131 -8.99 13.49 7.50
CA TYR A 131 -8.33 12.19 7.35
C TYR A 131 -6.91 12.31 6.76
N VAL A 132 -5.91 11.80 7.49
CA VAL A 132 -4.50 11.73 7.07
C VAL A 132 -4.07 10.25 7.07
N PRO A 133 -3.81 9.61 5.92
CA PRO A 133 -2.94 8.44 5.90
C PRO A 133 -1.49 8.94 6.03
N GLY A 134 -1.04 9.23 7.26
CA GLY A 134 0.33 9.65 7.59
C GLY A 134 0.79 11.03 7.08
N ASN A 135 1.03 11.95 8.01
CA ASN A 135 1.74 13.24 7.92
C ASN A 135 1.29 14.29 6.88
N SER A 136 0.57 15.28 7.41
CA SER A 136 0.43 16.64 6.89
C SER A 136 1.77 17.39 6.88
N ALA A 137 2.51 17.28 5.80
CA ALA A 137 3.48 18.27 5.33
C ALA A 137 3.46 18.20 3.80
N GLY A 138 3.59 19.33 3.08
CA GLY A 138 3.18 19.49 1.68
C GLY A 138 3.81 18.52 0.67
N TYR A 139 3.50 18.67 -0.61
CA TYR A 139 4.09 17.92 -1.73
C TYR A 139 5.64 17.87 -1.73
N GLU A 140 6.31 18.77 -0.99
CA GLU A 140 7.75 18.71 -0.67
C GLU A 140 8.13 17.58 0.31
N SER A 141 7.25 17.15 1.21
CA SER A 141 7.52 16.19 2.30
C SER A 141 7.56 14.73 1.87
N ALA A 142 6.71 14.30 0.93
CA ALA A 142 6.69 12.91 0.45
C ALA A 142 7.89 12.60 -0.46
N THR A 143 8.20 13.55 -1.35
CA THR A 143 9.43 13.59 -2.16
C THR A 143 10.67 13.58 -1.27
N SER A 144 10.72 14.47 -0.26
CA SER A 144 11.81 14.53 0.71
C SER A 144 11.94 13.25 1.54
N ALA A 145 10.84 12.65 2.03
CA ALA A 145 10.90 11.40 2.79
C ALA A 145 11.38 10.21 1.93
N THR A 146 10.98 10.17 0.66
CA THR A 146 11.45 9.17 -0.31
C THR A 146 12.95 9.31 -0.55
N GLU A 147 13.44 10.53 -0.77
CA GLU A 147 14.86 10.83 -0.93
C GLU A 147 15.66 10.48 0.33
N GLU A 148 15.16 10.85 1.51
CA GLU A 148 15.77 10.50 2.80
C GLU A 148 15.87 8.98 2.98
N MET A 149 14.81 8.25 2.63
CA MET A 149 14.81 6.79 2.74
C MET A 149 15.80 6.16 1.75
N ILE A 150 15.89 6.67 0.52
CA ILE A 150 16.91 6.26 -0.44
C ILE A 150 18.29 6.52 0.13
N MET A 151 18.56 7.73 0.64
CA MET A 151 19.85 8.09 1.20
C MET A 151 20.22 7.21 2.39
N LYS A 152 19.31 7.03 3.34
CA LYS A 152 19.47 6.19 4.53
C LYS A 152 19.90 4.77 4.17
N TYR A 153 19.30 4.17 3.15
CA TYR A 153 19.56 2.79 2.76
C TYR A 153 20.53 2.62 1.58
N SER A 154 21.15 3.70 1.08
CA SER A 154 22.14 3.61 0.00
C SER A 154 23.48 4.29 0.28
N ALA A 155 23.59 5.12 1.32
CA ALA A 155 24.78 5.94 1.59
C ALA A 155 26.07 5.13 1.81
N ASP A 156 25.99 3.94 2.40
CA ASP A 156 27.12 3.09 2.76
C ASP A 156 27.34 1.92 1.79
N ILE A 157 26.62 1.88 0.66
CA ILE A 157 26.84 0.88 -0.39
C ILE A 157 28.26 1.05 -0.92
N LYS A 158 29.14 0.12 -0.57
CA LYS A 158 30.46 0.02 -1.18
C LYS A 158 30.34 -0.70 -2.50
N ILE A 159 30.58 0.01 -3.60
CA ILE A 159 30.80 -0.60 -4.91
C ILE A 159 32.17 -1.28 -4.83
N VAL A 160 32.21 -2.54 -4.40
CA VAL A 160 33.45 -3.31 -4.35
C VAL A 160 33.83 -3.67 -5.77
N ALA A 161 35.07 -3.38 -6.17
CA ALA A 161 35.62 -3.87 -7.43
C ALA A 161 35.53 -5.40 -7.43
N ILE A 162 34.66 -5.93 -8.28
CA ILE A 162 34.21 -7.30 -8.12
C ILE A 162 35.31 -8.26 -8.58
N THR A 163 36.00 -8.86 -7.61
CA THR A 163 37.00 -9.89 -7.86
C THR A 163 36.27 -11.18 -8.23
N SER A 164 36.27 -11.51 -9.53
CA SER A 164 35.58 -12.69 -10.03
C SER A 164 36.26 -13.98 -9.57
N LEU A 165 35.55 -14.80 -8.80
CA LEU A 165 35.64 -16.24 -8.97
C LEU A 165 34.73 -16.57 -10.17
N GLY A 166 35.14 -17.50 -11.05
CA GLY A 166 34.45 -17.79 -12.31
C GLY A 166 32.95 -18.11 -12.16
N ARG A 167 32.25 -18.26 -13.29
CA ARG A 167 30.80 -18.56 -13.28
C ARG A 167 30.52 -19.81 -12.40
N PRO A 168 29.50 -19.76 -11.53
CA PRO A 168 29.12 -20.90 -10.70
C PRO A 168 28.74 -22.10 -11.58
N VAL A 169 29.08 -23.31 -11.10
CA VAL A 169 28.79 -24.58 -11.79
C VAL A 169 27.30 -24.92 -11.70
N ASP A 170 26.69 -24.66 -10.55
CA ASP A 170 25.28 -24.93 -10.27
C ASP A 170 24.48 -23.64 -10.09
N THR A 171 23.19 -23.66 -10.42
CA THR A 171 22.26 -22.54 -10.19
C THR A 171 21.53 -22.73 -8.88
N VAL A 172 21.71 -21.79 -7.95
CA VAL A 172 21.03 -21.78 -6.64
C VAL A 172 20.18 -20.52 -6.54
N VAL A 173 18.88 -20.70 -6.33
CA VAL A 173 17.88 -19.61 -6.32
C VAL A 173 17.37 -19.39 -4.91
N LEU A 174 17.58 -18.20 -4.36
CA LEU A 174 16.93 -17.74 -3.14
C LEU A 174 15.65 -17.00 -3.50
N VAL A 175 14.49 -17.54 -3.11
CA VAL A 175 13.18 -16.91 -3.32
C VAL A 175 12.64 -16.45 -1.97
N THR A 176 12.29 -15.16 -1.85
CA THR A 176 11.68 -14.65 -0.62
C THR A 176 10.16 -14.65 -0.73
N GLY A 177 9.47 -15.15 0.29
CA GLY A 177 8.02 -15.05 0.44
C GLY A 177 7.65 -14.51 1.82
N THR A 178 6.45 -13.95 1.95
CA THR A 178 5.89 -13.62 3.27
C THR A 178 5.11 -14.82 3.80
N LEU A 179 5.52 -15.31 4.97
CA LEU A 179 4.65 -16.17 5.78
C LEU A 179 3.62 -15.22 6.38
N GLY A 180 2.42 -15.13 5.81
CA GLY A 180 1.37 -14.24 6.32
C GLY A 180 1.20 -14.34 7.85
N SER A 181 0.68 -13.28 8.47
CA SER A 181 0.49 -13.13 9.93
C SER A 181 -0.59 -14.05 10.53
N TYR A 182 -0.73 -15.27 10.01
CA TYR A 182 -1.59 -16.29 10.59
C TYR A 182 -0.97 -16.78 11.90
N VAL A 183 -1.60 -16.31 12.97
CA VAL A 183 -1.48 -16.73 14.37
C VAL A 183 -1.97 -18.17 14.51
N LEU A 184 -1.27 -19.11 13.89
CA LEU A 184 -1.29 -20.50 14.30
C LEU A 184 0.12 -20.81 14.76
N VAL A 185 0.32 -20.70 16.07
CA VAL A 185 1.58 -20.89 16.79
C VAL A 185 2.13 -22.33 16.63
N SER A 186 1.42 -23.21 15.91
CA SER A 186 1.78 -24.62 15.71
C SER A 186 2.11 -25.04 14.27
N ALA A 187 1.93 -24.19 13.26
CA ALA A 187 2.11 -24.60 11.85
C ALA A 187 3.51 -24.29 11.33
N THR A 188 4.23 -25.31 10.88
CA THR A 188 5.58 -25.19 10.29
C THR A 188 5.55 -24.50 8.92
N ILE A 189 6.70 -24.04 8.41
CA ILE A 189 6.82 -23.51 7.05
C ILE A 189 6.36 -24.53 5.99
N GLN A 190 6.60 -25.82 6.21
CA GLN A 190 6.17 -26.90 5.33
C GLN A 190 4.65 -27.04 5.32
N ASP A 191 3.99 -26.97 6.48
CA ASP A 191 2.53 -27.02 6.59
C ASP A 191 1.90 -25.84 5.86
N ARG A 192 2.46 -24.63 6.04
CA ARG A 192 1.98 -23.41 5.38
C ARG A 192 2.10 -23.50 3.86
N GLN A 193 3.21 -24.02 3.35
CA GLN A 193 3.43 -24.20 1.91
C GLN A 193 2.53 -25.29 1.32
N THR A 194 2.28 -26.37 2.08
CA THR A 194 1.33 -27.42 1.70
C THR A 194 -0.07 -26.84 1.56
N ASN A 195 -0.56 -26.13 2.58
CA ASN A 195 -1.87 -25.49 2.55
C ASN A 195 -2.00 -24.48 1.41
N ALA A 196 -0.96 -23.67 1.15
CA ALA A 196 -0.97 -22.71 0.05
C ALA A 196 -1.03 -23.41 -1.32
N PHE A 197 -0.27 -24.50 -1.51
CA PHE A 197 -0.32 -25.29 -2.76
C PHE A 197 -1.68 -25.94 -2.95
N GLU A 198 -2.30 -26.49 -1.89
CA GLU A 198 -3.64 -27.07 -1.95
C GLU A 198 -4.70 -26.03 -2.33
N ASP A 199 -4.69 -24.86 -1.68
CA ASP A 199 -5.63 -23.76 -1.92
C ASP A 199 -5.63 -23.31 -3.39
N ILE A 200 -4.45 -23.22 -4.00
CA ILE A 200 -4.29 -22.80 -5.41
C ILE A 200 -4.13 -23.98 -6.39
N GLY A 201 -4.33 -25.22 -5.92
CA GLY A 201 -4.36 -26.43 -6.73
C GLY A 201 -3.02 -26.87 -7.34
N LEU A 202 -1.88 -26.42 -6.80
CA LEU A 202 -0.55 -26.82 -7.26
C LEU A 202 -0.17 -28.24 -6.83
N ASN A 203 0.72 -28.86 -7.59
CA ASN A 203 1.18 -30.22 -7.33
C ASN A 203 2.07 -30.30 -6.07
N LEU A 204 1.55 -30.94 -5.03
CA LEU A 204 2.23 -31.12 -3.73
C LEU A 204 3.53 -31.93 -3.81
N VAL A 205 3.75 -32.72 -4.87
CA VAL A 205 5.01 -33.46 -5.06
C VAL A 205 6.20 -32.50 -5.16
N LEU A 206 5.99 -31.27 -5.65
CA LEU A 206 7.03 -30.25 -5.75
C LEU A 206 7.59 -29.82 -4.39
N LEU A 207 6.80 -29.95 -3.32
CA LEU A 207 7.22 -29.63 -1.95
C LEU A 207 8.13 -30.70 -1.33
N ARG A 208 8.23 -31.89 -1.95
CA ARG A 208 9.03 -33.02 -1.46
C ARG A 208 10.33 -33.22 -2.24
N THR A 209 10.63 -32.33 -3.18
CA THR A 209 11.83 -32.47 -4.02
C THR A 209 13.08 -32.16 -3.21
N SER A 210 14.18 -32.87 -3.48
CA SER A 210 15.49 -32.58 -2.87
C SER A 210 16.08 -31.23 -3.31
N LYS A 211 15.45 -30.56 -4.29
CA LYS A 211 15.85 -29.24 -4.77
C LYS A 211 15.30 -28.09 -3.92
N LEU A 212 14.29 -28.36 -3.09
CA LEU A 212 13.65 -27.36 -2.24
C LEU A 212 14.24 -27.41 -0.84
N VAL A 213 14.74 -26.27 -0.37
CA VAL A 213 15.22 -26.08 1.00
C VAL A 213 14.42 -24.95 1.62
N TYR A 214 13.86 -25.19 2.80
CA TYR A 214 13.11 -24.19 3.55
C TYR A 214 14.05 -23.41 4.46
N VAL A 215 14.00 -22.08 4.36
CA VAL A 215 14.80 -21.17 5.17
C VAL A 215 13.85 -20.20 5.88
N GLU A 216 13.81 -20.28 7.20
CA GLU A 216 13.06 -19.33 8.03
C GLU A 216 13.98 -18.22 8.53
N GLY A 217 13.57 -16.97 8.30
CA GLY A 217 14.32 -15.79 8.70
C GLY A 217 13.47 -14.54 8.62
N HIS A 218 14.03 -13.41 9.05
CA HIS A 218 13.42 -12.10 8.95
C HIS A 218 14.34 -11.14 8.20
N SER A 219 13.96 -10.78 6.97
CA SER A 219 14.79 -9.99 6.05
C SER A 219 15.21 -8.62 6.61
N ALA A 220 14.41 -8.01 7.48
CA ALA A 220 14.73 -6.71 8.07
C ALA A 220 15.81 -6.79 9.17
N LEU A 221 16.14 -7.99 9.67
CA LEU A 221 17.19 -8.18 10.67
C LEU A 221 18.58 -8.33 10.02
N PRO A 222 19.66 -8.03 10.78
CA PRO A 222 21.01 -8.37 10.36
C PRO A 222 21.11 -9.84 9.94
N LYS A 223 21.87 -10.11 8.87
CA LYS A 223 22.02 -11.45 8.29
C LYS A 223 20.71 -12.17 8.01
N LEU A 224 19.64 -11.42 7.69
CA LEU A 224 18.30 -11.94 7.42
C LEU A 224 17.68 -12.69 8.62
N GLY A 225 18.19 -12.47 9.84
CA GLY A 225 17.79 -13.22 11.04
C GLY A 225 18.25 -14.68 11.05
N LEU A 226 19.21 -15.05 10.20
CA LEU A 226 19.73 -16.41 10.08
C LEU A 226 20.93 -16.64 11.02
N SER A 227 21.25 -17.91 11.25
CA SER A 227 22.52 -18.29 11.88
C SER A 227 23.70 -17.92 10.99
N ASP A 228 24.86 -17.69 11.59
CA ASP A 228 26.09 -17.35 10.85
C ASP A 228 26.47 -18.41 9.82
N ALA A 229 26.32 -19.69 10.18
CA ALA A 229 26.62 -20.80 9.30
C ALA A 229 25.71 -20.80 8.05
N LEU A 230 24.40 -20.61 8.24
CA LEU A 230 23.45 -20.61 7.14
C LEU A 230 23.58 -19.35 6.27
N TYR A 231 23.83 -18.19 6.87
CA TYR A 231 24.08 -16.97 6.11
C TYR A 231 25.32 -17.10 5.23
N GLU A 232 26.39 -17.71 5.74
CA GLU A 232 27.62 -17.96 5.00
C GLU A 232 27.43 -18.98 3.86
N GLU A 233 26.63 -20.02 4.10
CA GLU A 233 26.20 -20.96 3.05
C GLU A 233 25.46 -20.24 1.93
N LEU A 234 24.47 -19.38 2.26
CA LEU A 234 23.75 -18.61 1.25
C LEU A 234 24.68 -17.65 0.50
N ARG A 235 25.57 -16.96 1.21
CA ARG A 235 26.54 -16.02 0.63
C ARG A 235 27.45 -16.70 -0.39
N SER A 236 27.88 -17.93 -0.10
CA SER A 236 28.83 -18.68 -0.93
C SER A 236 28.18 -19.51 -2.04
N SER A 237 26.87 -19.76 -2.00
CA SER A 237 26.18 -20.66 -2.96
C SER A 237 25.16 -19.96 -3.86
N VAL A 238 24.46 -18.92 -3.39
CA VAL A 238 23.33 -18.31 -4.12
C VAL A 238 23.81 -17.58 -5.37
N THR A 239 23.14 -17.86 -6.49
CA THR A 239 23.46 -17.28 -7.81
C THR A 239 22.33 -16.39 -8.36
N ILE A 240 21.11 -16.57 -7.86
CA ILE A 240 19.93 -15.77 -8.22
C ILE A 240 19.13 -15.47 -6.96
N ILE A 241 18.73 -14.20 -6.79
CA ILE A 241 17.81 -13.78 -5.73
C ILE A 241 16.52 -13.31 -6.39
N ILE A 242 15.39 -13.93 -6.03
CA ILE A 242 14.05 -13.48 -6.39
C ILE A 242 13.41 -12.90 -5.14
N HIS A 243 13.45 -11.58 -5.02
CA HIS A 243 12.86 -10.86 -3.91
C HIS A 243 11.38 -10.56 -4.21
N ASN A 244 10.50 -11.43 -3.71
CA ASN A 244 9.04 -11.32 -3.86
C ASN A 244 8.31 -10.92 -2.56
N ALA A 245 8.88 -11.28 -1.41
CA ALA A 245 8.33 -10.95 -0.09
C ALA A 245 8.11 -9.44 0.09
N TRP A 246 6.85 -9.03 0.22
CA TRP A 246 6.48 -7.65 0.48
C TRP A 246 5.13 -7.58 1.20
N ARG A 247 4.95 -6.57 2.06
CA ARG A 247 3.65 -6.32 2.71
C ARG A 247 2.71 -5.64 1.71
N LEU A 248 1.55 -6.23 1.42
CA LEU A 248 0.57 -5.64 0.51
C LEU A 248 -0.48 -4.85 1.32
N ASP A 249 -0.35 -3.52 1.36
CA ASP A 249 -1.28 -2.64 2.08
C ASP A 249 -1.22 -1.21 1.54
N PHE A 250 -2.14 -0.85 0.65
CA PHE A 250 -2.10 0.44 -0.05
C PHE A 250 -2.46 1.65 0.83
N ASN A 251 -2.89 1.43 2.08
CA ASN A 251 -3.32 2.50 2.99
C ASN A 251 -2.19 3.04 3.88
N LEU A 252 -1.01 2.41 3.84
CA LEU A 252 0.09 2.78 4.72
C LEU A 252 0.99 3.85 4.11
N SER A 253 1.60 4.64 4.99
CA SER A 253 2.68 5.56 4.65
C SER A 253 3.98 4.83 4.32
N LEU A 254 4.91 5.52 3.65
CA LEU A 254 6.25 5.02 3.33
C LEU A 254 6.98 4.44 4.55
N ALA A 255 6.90 5.12 5.69
CA ALA A 255 7.57 4.69 6.93
C ALA A 255 7.15 3.27 7.37
N SER A 256 5.90 2.88 7.10
CA SER A 256 5.42 1.52 7.42
C SER A 256 6.07 0.43 6.56
N PHE A 257 6.64 0.80 5.42
CA PHE A 257 7.36 -0.09 4.51
C PHE A 257 8.87 -0.13 4.77
N GLU A 258 9.38 0.68 5.69
CA GLU A 258 10.80 0.69 6.04
C GLU A 258 11.38 -0.70 6.36
N PRO A 259 10.69 -1.62 7.08
CA PRO A 259 11.19 -2.98 7.27
C PRO A 259 11.36 -3.76 5.95
N SER A 260 10.48 -3.53 4.96
CA SER A 260 10.59 -4.16 3.64
C SER A 260 11.76 -3.58 2.84
N ILE A 261 11.94 -2.26 2.91
CA ILE A 261 13.06 -1.53 2.30
C ILE A 261 14.41 -1.98 2.90
N CYS A 262 14.48 -2.09 4.23
CA CYS A 262 15.60 -2.67 4.95
C CYS A 262 15.89 -4.11 4.48
N GLY A 263 14.83 -4.91 4.30
CA GLY A 263 14.91 -6.25 3.72
C GLY A 263 15.57 -6.28 2.34
N THR A 264 15.15 -5.39 1.42
CA THR A 264 15.80 -5.22 0.11
C THR A 264 17.28 -4.93 0.28
N ARG A 265 17.64 -3.99 1.18
CA ARG A 265 19.04 -3.64 1.40
C ARG A 265 19.86 -4.79 1.98
N ASN A 266 19.32 -5.56 2.91
CA ASN A 266 20.02 -6.70 3.48
C ASN A 266 20.24 -7.81 2.45
N LEU A 267 19.27 -8.06 1.57
CA LEU A 267 19.43 -8.99 0.45
C LEU A 267 20.46 -8.48 -0.58
N ALA A 268 20.48 -7.17 -0.85
CA ALA A 268 21.52 -6.57 -1.68
C ALA A 268 22.91 -6.72 -1.04
N ASN A 269 23.02 -6.57 0.29
CA ASN A 269 24.27 -6.82 1.01
C ASN A 269 24.72 -8.28 0.90
N LEU A 270 23.81 -9.25 1.03
CA LEU A 270 24.11 -10.67 0.80
C LEU A 270 24.68 -10.89 -0.61
N ALA A 271 24.05 -10.30 -1.62
CA ALA A 271 24.48 -10.40 -3.01
C ALA A 271 25.86 -9.77 -3.26
N LEU A 272 26.09 -8.56 -2.74
CA LEU A 272 27.36 -7.84 -2.88
C LEU A 272 28.50 -8.53 -2.14
N GLN A 273 28.20 -9.21 -1.03
CA GLN A 273 29.18 -9.98 -0.27
C GLN A 273 29.33 -11.41 -0.79
N SER A 274 28.56 -11.81 -1.82
CA SER A 274 28.65 -13.16 -2.38
C SER A 274 29.99 -13.40 -3.08
N SER A 275 30.45 -14.65 -3.03
CA SER A 275 31.56 -15.13 -3.87
C SER A 275 31.28 -14.95 -5.38
N TYR A 276 30.01 -14.78 -5.76
CA TYR A 276 29.55 -14.60 -7.14
C TYR A 276 29.01 -13.20 -7.44
N ALA A 277 29.33 -12.19 -6.61
CA ALA A 277 28.75 -10.85 -6.70
C ALA A 277 28.72 -10.22 -8.12
N SER A 278 29.66 -10.58 -9.02
CA SER A 278 29.75 -10.03 -10.39
C SER A 278 28.72 -10.63 -11.33
N THR A 279 28.23 -11.81 -11.02
CA THR A 279 27.34 -12.61 -11.88
C THR A 279 25.99 -12.88 -11.25
N ILE A 280 25.84 -12.60 -9.96
CA ILE A 280 24.57 -12.80 -9.25
C ILE A 280 23.48 -11.94 -9.88
N ARG A 281 22.32 -12.55 -10.12
CA ARG A 281 21.14 -11.86 -10.67
C ARG A 281 20.17 -11.55 -9.56
N PHE A 282 19.76 -10.29 -9.46
CA PHE A 282 18.77 -9.83 -8.48
C PHE A 282 17.47 -9.50 -9.20
N MET A 283 16.39 -10.21 -8.89
CA MET A 283 15.06 -10.01 -9.47
C MET A 283 14.13 -9.49 -8.39
N PHE A 284 13.60 -8.28 -8.57
CA PHE A 284 12.72 -7.63 -7.59
C PHE A 284 11.31 -7.48 -8.15
N THR A 285 10.31 -7.96 -7.42
CA THR A 285 8.91 -7.70 -7.76
C THR A 285 8.51 -6.31 -7.26
N SER A 286 8.66 -5.32 -8.14
CA SER A 286 8.17 -3.96 -7.94
C SER A 286 6.66 -3.87 -8.28
N SER A 287 6.13 -2.65 -8.38
CA SER A 287 4.71 -2.41 -8.67
C SER A 287 4.55 -1.24 -9.64
N ILE A 288 3.49 -1.25 -10.44
CA ILE A 288 3.03 -0.04 -11.16
C ILE A 288 2.66 1.11 -10.20
N GLY A 289 2.45 0.81 -8.91
CA GLY A 289 2.33 1.82 -7.86
C GLY A 289 3.52 2.80 -7.81
N SER A 290 4.72 2.38 -8.24
CA SER A 290 5.90 3.26 -8.30
C SER A 290 5.89 4.24 -9.48
N THR A 291 4.85 4.20 -10.33
CA THR A 291 4.72 5.01 -11.54
C THR A 291 3.52 5.96 -11.51
N LEU A 292 2.72 5.93 -10.45
CA LEU A 292 1.43 6.63 -10.40
C LEU A 292 1.54 8.16 -10.35
N GLY A 293 2.71 8.71 -9.98
CA GLY A 293 3.00 10.14 -10.07
C GLY A 293 3.56 10.57 -11.43
N TRP A 294 3.61 9.67 -12.41
CA TRP A 294 4.09 9.98 -13.75
C TRP A 294 3.17 10.95 -14.49
N ASP A 295 3.77 12.00 -15.03
CA ASP A 295 3.08 12.93 -15.91
C ASP A 295 2.73 12.26 -17.24
N GLN A 296 1.45 11.93 -17.41
CA GLN A 296 0.93 11.30 -18.62
C GLN A 296 1.11 12.17 -19.88
N ALA A 297 1.30 13.49 -19.74
CA ALA A 297 1.62 14.35 -20.89
C ALA A 297 2.98 14.00 -21.54
N LYS A 298 3.86 13.31 -20.81
CA LYS A 298 5.14 12.77 -21.31
C LYS A 298 4.98 11.45 -22.08
N GLY A 299 3.76 10.92 -22.17
CA GLY A 299 3.47 9.64 -22.82
C GLY A 299 3.51 8.45 -21.85
N ALA A 300 3.70 7.25 -22.40
CA ALA A 300 3.77 6.01 -21.63
C ALA A 300 4.97 6.00 -20.66
N PHE A 301 4.82 5.32 -19.52
CA PHE A 301 5.91 5.18 -18.57
C PHE A 301 7.07 4.39 -19.19
N LEU A 302 8.29 4.88 -19.02
CA LEU A 302 9.49 4.25 -19.58
C LEU A 302 9.97 3.07 -18.72
N GLU A 303 10.42 2.00 -19.37
CA GLU A 303 11.00 0.83 -18.66
C GLU A 303 12.36 1.15 -18.02
N GLU A 304 13.05 2.17 -18.53
CA GLU A 304 14.31 2.68 -17.98
C GLU A 304 14.15 3.20 -16.54
N ILE A 305 15.29 3.31 -15.85
CA ILE A 305 15.35 3.83 -14.49
C ILE A 305 14.92 5.30 -14.49
N GLN A 306 13.82 5.58 -13.77
CA GLN A 306 13.36 6.94 -13.52
C GLN A 306 13.98 7.43 -12.20
N MET A 307 14.71 8.54 -12.25
CA MET A 307 15.40 9.13 -11.09
C MET A 307 14.56 10.16 -10.33
N ASP A 308 13.56 10.73 -11.00
CA ASP A 308 12.62 11.67 -10.39
C ASP A 308 11.71 10.93 -9.40
N VAL A 309 11.86 11.25 -8.11
CA VAL A 309 11.06 10.62 -7.06
C VAL A 309 9.58 10.98 -7.15
N ALA A 310 9.24 12.09 -7.81
CA ALA A 310 7.85 12.50 -8.03
C ALA A 310 7.03 11.45 -8.80
N THR A 311 7.71 10.56 -9.55
CA THR A 311 7.06 9.46 -10.27
C THR A 311 6.33 8.46 -9.37
N ALA A 312 6.69 8.39 -8.08
CA ALA A 312 6.13 7.45 -7.12
C ALA A 312 5.26 8.12 -6.02
N SER A 313 5.19 9.45 -5.96
CA SER A 313 4.62 10.25 -4.85
C SER A 313 3.08 10.23 -4.73
N SER A 314 2.47 9.05 -4.84
CA SER A 314 1.01 8.86 -4.79
C SER A 314 0.55 7.95 -3.65
N SER A 315 1.43 7.08 -3.14
CA SER A 315 1.11 6.13 -2.07
C SER A 315 2.38 5.62 -1.39
N GLY A 316 2.32 5.38 -0.08
CA GLY A 316 3.47 4.83 0.65
C GLY A 316 3.92 3.46 0.13
N TYR A 317 2.99 2.66 -0.41
CA TYR A 317 3.30 1.39 -1.06
C TYR A 317 4.14 1.60 -2.34
N GLY A 318 3.71 2.52 -3.21
CA GLY A 318 4.43 2.87 -4.44
C GLY A 318 5.81 3.47 -4.16
N GLU A 319 5.86 4.39 -3.20
CA GLU A 319 7.11 5.00 -2.71
C GLU A 319 8.08 3.93 -2.18
N GLY A 320 7.63 3.00 -1.34
CA GLY A 320 8.49 1.95 -0.79
C GLY A 320 9.08 1.02 -1.86
N LYS A 321 8.29 0.70 -2.89
CA LYS A 321 8.76 -0.05 -4.06
C LYS A 321 9.79 0.76 -4.86
N TYR A 322 9.52 2.04 -5.10
CA TYR A 322 10.44 2.96 -5.78
C TYR A 322 11.78 3.08 -5.03
N VAL A 323 11.76 3.30 -3.72
CA VAL A 323 12.98 3.34 -2.89
C VAL A 323 13.82 2.07 -3.07
N SER A 324 13.17 0.90 -3.05
CA SER A 324 13.84 -0.38 -3.26
C SER A 324 14.47 -0.50 -4.65
N GLU A 325 13.79 -0.04 -5.71
CA GLU A 325 14.38 0.03 -7.06
C GLU A 325 15.64 0.92 -7.07
N ARG A 326 15.65 2.04 -6.33
CA ARG A 326 16.79 2.96 -6.28
C ARG A 326 17.96 2.42 -5.45
N ILE A 327 17.69 1.70 -4.35
CA ILE A 327 18.72 0.96 -3.61
C ILE A 327 19.40 -0.06 -4.51
N LEU A 328 18.62 -0.86 -5.23
CA LEU A 328 19.15 -1.87 -6.15
C LEU A 328 19.94 -1.25 -7.30
N HIS A 329 19.45 -0.15 -7.88
CA HIS A 329 20.21 0.58 -8.90
C HIS A 329 21.56 1.08 -8.37
N LYS A 330 21.57 1.76 -7.21
CA LYS A 330 22.78 2.27 -6.57
C LYS A 330 23.74 1.17 -6.11
N SER A 331 23.25 -0.04 -5.88
CA SER A 331 24.08 -1.19 -5.49
C SER A 331 25.09 -1.62 -6.56
N GLY A 332 24.82 -1.32 -7.83
CA GLY A 332 25.63 -1.81 -8.96
C GLY A 332 25.45 -3.31 -9.25
N LEU A 333 24.56 -4.00 -8.55
CA LEU A 333 24.19 -5.39 -8.85
C LEU A 333 23.51 -5.50 -10.22
N GLN A 334 23.57 -6.69 -10.84
CA GLN A 334 22.75 -7.02 -12.00
C GLN A 334 21.30 -7.23 -11.56
N ALA A 335 20.60 -6.12 -11.32
CA ALA A 335 19.23 -6.10 -10.84
C ALA A 335 18.20 -5.87 -11.96
N SER A 336 17.05 -6.51 -11.86
CA SER A 336 15.88 -6.28 -12.71
C SER A 336 14.65 -6.11 -11.83
N SER A 337 13.93 -5.01 -12.02
CA SER A 337 12.70 -4.72 -11.28
C SER A 337 11.51 -4.91 -12.19
N PHE A 338 10.57 -5.76 -11.79
CA PHE A 338 9.33 -6.03 -12.51
C PHE A 338 8.24 -5.15 -11.90
N ARG A 339 7.77 -4.12 -12.60
CA ARG A 339 6.67 -3.26 -12.11
C ARG A 339 5.34 -3.94 -12.41
N ILE A 340 4.86 -4.70 -11.44
CA ILE A 340 3.70 -5.57 -11.63
C ILE A 340 2.42 -4.81 -11.32
N GLY A 341 1.39 -5.01 -12.16
CA GLY A 341 0.03 -4.51 -11.93
C GLY A 341 -0.84 -5.54 -11.21
N GLN A 342 -2.12 -5.55 -11.55
CA GLN A 342 -3.07 -6.50 -10.97
C GLN A 342 -2.74 -7.95 -11.37
N PHE A 343 -2.63 -8.82 -10.37
CA PHE A 343 -2.68 -10.27 -10.58
C PHE A 343 -4.13 -10.75 -10.63
N SER A 344 -4.36 -11.79 -11.41
CA SER A 344 -5.64 -12.50 -11.44
C SER A 344 -5.41 -14.00 -11.22
N GLY A 345 -6.49 -14.73 -11.00
CA GLY A 345 -6.42 -16.17 -10.81
C GLY A 345 -5.88 -16.89 -12.04
N GLY A 346 -4.80 -17.65 -11.85
CA GLY A 346 -4.11 -18.40 -12.90
C GLY A 346 -4.40 -19.90 -12.86
N ILE A 347 -3.95 -20.62 -13.90
CA ILE A 347 -3.89 -22.09 -13.89
C ILE A 347 -3.11 -22.54 -12.63
N PRO A 348 -3.50 -23.65 -11.96
CA PRO A 348 -4.42 -24.69 -12.43
C PRO A 348 -5.90 -24.47 -12.10
N ASN A 349 -6.24 -23.90 -10.95
CA ASN A 349 -7.64 -23.80 -10.51
C ASN A 349 -8.22 -22.39 -10.62
N ARG A 350 -7.48 -21.41 -11.16
CA ARG A 350 -7.87 -20.00 -11.26
C ARG A 350 -8.10 -19.36 -9.89
N ALA A 351 -7.43 -19.86 -8.85
CA ALA A 351 -7.52 -19.29 -7.51
C ALA A 351 -7.11 -17.83 -7.52
N TRP A 352 -8.01 -16.97 -7.05
CA TRP A 352 -7.80 -15.56 -6.81
C TRP A 352 -8.23 -15.27 -5.38
N ALA A 353 -7.36 -14.62 -4.60
CA ALA A 353 -7.68 -14.18 -3.25
C ALA A 353 -9.02 -13.43 -3.20
N THR A 354 -10.00 -13.99 -2.49
CA THR A 354 -11.36 -13.42 -2.41
C THR A 354 -11.42 -12.09 -1.66
N SER A 355 -10.35 -11.76 -0.94
CA SER A 355 -10.15 -10.48 -0.26
C SER A 355 -9.70 -9.35 -1.20
N ASP A 356 -9.24 -9.67 -2.41
CA ASP A 356 -8.89 -8.66 -3.40
C ASP A 356 -10.13 -7.89 -3.87
N TRP A 357 -9.90 -6.68 -4.38
CA TRP A 357 -11.00 -5.78 -4.74
C TRP A 357 -11.90 -6.36 -5.86
N VAL A 358 -11.34 -7.02 -6.89
CA VAL A 358 -12.14 -7.60 -8.00
C VAL A 358 -13.03 -8.73 -7.48
N PRO A 359 -12.51 -9.79 -6.85
CA PRO A 359 -13.37 -10.86 -6.36
C PRO A 359 -14.37 -10.37 -5.30
N SER A 360 -13.98 -9.41 -4.45
CA SER A 360 -14.86 -8.80 -3.46
C SER A 360 -16.03 -8.03 -4.11
N MET A 361 -15.76 -7.27 -5.17
CA MET A 361 -16.78 -6.58 -5.96
C MET A 361 -17.74 -7.57 -6.63
N VAL A 362 -17.22 -8.63 -7.26
CA VAL A 362 -18.03 -9.68 -7.89
C VAL A 362 -18.86 -10.44 -6.85
N LYS A 363 -18.31 -10.73 -5.67
CA LYS A 363 -19.05 -11.37 -4.58
C LYS A 363 -20.20 -10.49 -4.09
N SER A 364 -19.96 -9.19 -3.96
CA SER A 364 -20.96 -8.21 -3.51
C SER A 364 -22.08 -8.03 -4.54
N SER A 365 -21.76 -8.06 -5.84
CA SER A 365 -22.77 -7.93 -6.90
C SER A 365 -23.77 -9.07 -6.93
N LEU A 366 -23.38 -10.29 -6.54
CA LEU A 366 -24.29 -11.42 -6.39
C LEU A 366 -25.37 -11.16 -5.34
N ALA A 367 -25.01 -10.50 -4.23
CA ALA A 367 -25.97 -10.14 -3.19
C ALA A 367 -26.87 -8.96 -3.60
N LEU A 368 -26.33 -8.02 -4.38
CA LEU A 368 -27.03 -6.81 -4.82
C LEU A 368 -27.87 -7.00 -6.09
N GLY A 369 -27.60 -8.06 -6.88
CA GLY A 369 -28.20 -8.26 -8.20
C GLY A 369 -27.73 -7.26 -9.27
N ALA A 370 -26.66 -6.51 -9.00
CA ALA A 370 -26.15 -5.45 -9.87
C ALA A 370 -24.63 -5.31 -9.76
N LEU A 371 -23.99 -4.96 -10.88
CA LEU A 371 -22.59 -4.54 -10.96
C LEU A 371 -22.51 -3.05 -11.28
N PRO A 372 -21.47 -2.34 -10.84
CA PRO A 372 -21.25 -0.96 -11.26
C PRO A 372 -20.99 -0.91 -12.77
N ASP A 373 -21.69 0.01 -13.45
CA ASP A 373 -21.39 0.36 -14.84
C ASP A 373 -20.18 1.32 -14.83
N ALA A 374 -18.99 0.73 -14.89
CA ALA A 374 -17.71 1.46 -14.89
C ALA A 374 -16.96 1.19 -16.20
N GLN A 375 -16.46 2.26 -16.83
CA GLN A 375 -15.62 2.20 -18.03
C GLN A 375 -14.22 2.74 -17.73
N GLY A 376 -13.19 2.05 -18.18
CA GLY A 376 -11.80 2.48 -18.05
C GLY A 376 -10.83 1.35 -17.69
N VAL A 377 -9.59 1.73 -17.40
CA VAL A 377 -8.54 0.83 -16.90
C VAL A 377 -8.47 1.00 -15.39
N VAL A 378 -8.50 -0.11 -14.65
CA VAL A 378 -8.18 -0.08 -13.22
C VAL A 378 -6.67 -0.22 -13.09
N ALA A 379 -6.02 0.89 -12.72
CA ALA A 379 -4.57 1.01 -12.55
C ALA A 379 -4.16 0.74 -11.11
#